data_AF-X0SIS8-F1
#
_entry.id   AF-X0SIS8-F1
#
_cell.length_a   1.000
_cell.length_b   1.000
_cell.length_c   1.000
_cell.angle_alpha   90.00
_cell.angle_beta   90.00
_cell.angle_gamma   90.00
#
_symmetry.space_group_name_H-M   'P 1'
#
loop_
_entity.id
_entity.type
_entity.pdbx_description
1 polymer ?
#
loop_
_entity_poly.entity_id
_entity_poly.type
_entity_poly.pdbx_seq_one_letter_code
_entity_poly.pdbx_strand_id
1 'polypeptide(L)'
;LRLEREKVIPSGADGSESTAAPAQPGVAAVDAPVAGDDTAADEREAATTATAASVSPLTDPQSTEERRRLERIDADVKAELENPAPERRFEPFIERYQGIAKQVEDDFARRYALARVDQLNDMNALVQTVRRVRSLADDAEAKRREFLEGRARIQTAVPPVLSGMDAQGELRVSALYPPGSRPQRYRLVDTGGPTDRTIGYVEIPRDSLIDVANFIGRYVGVRASSKRLQTGGVNPVPIFVARELVLLQLAPPAAGSSDQS
;
A
#
# COMPACT_ATOMS: atom_id res chain seq x y z
N LEU A 1 -16.38 54.74 10.22
CA LEU A 1 -16.25 53.84 11.39
C LEU A 1 -15.84 52.46 10.86
N ARG A 2 -14.64 52.25 10.31
CA ARG A 2 -13.31 52.16 10.96
C ARG A 2 -13.36 51.38 12.27
N LEU A 3 -13.08 50.09 12.19
CA LEU A 3 -12.56 49.27 13.28
C LEU A 3 -11.63 48.23 12.66
N GLU A 4 -10.35 48.60 12.71
CA GLU A 4 -9.20 47.76 12.43
C GLU A 4 -9.16 46.63 13.45
N ARG A 5 -9.03 45.38 12.99
CA ARG A 5 -8.65 44.24 13.83
C ARG A 5 -7.30 43.73 13.36
N GLU A 6 -6.30 44.40 13.89
CA GLU A 6 -4.94 43.93 14.05
C GLU A 6 -4.95 42.82 15.12
N LYS A 7 -4.52 41.59 14.78
CA LYS A 7 -4.01 40.67 15.82
C LYS A 7 -3.06 39.60 15.27
N VAL A 8 -1.78 39.89 15.46
CA VAL A 8 -0.72 39.06 16.06
C VAL A 8 -0.56 37.63 15.50
N ILE A 9 0.49 37.48 14.69
CA ILE A 9 1.14 36.22 14.34
C ILE A 9 2.08 35.85 15.51
N PRO A 10 1.92 34.70 16.20
CA PRO A 10 2.97 34.18 17.06
C PRO A 10 4.04 33.47 16.21
N SER A 11 5.21 34.10 16.17
CA SER A 11 6.48 33.48 15.81
C SER A 11 6.86 32.49 16.90
N GLY A 12 6.65 31.20 16.64
CA GLY A 12 7.10 30.09 17.47
C GLY A 12 8.16 29.29 16.71
N ALA A 13 9.41 29.71 16.86
CA ALA A 13 10.57 28.92 16.52
C ALA A 13 10.82 27.93 17.66
N ASP A 14 10.54 26.66 17.44
CA ASP A 14 11.12 25.56 18.21
C ASP A 14 11.70 24.55 17.22
N GLY A 15 13.01 24.69 17.00
CA GLY A 15 13.84 23.71 16.32
C GLY A 15 13.95 22.47 17.20
N SER A 16 13.14 21.46 16.90
CA SER A 16 13.42 20.10 17.33
C SER A 16 14.31 19.45 16.28
N GLU A 17 15.61 19.42 16.55
CA GLU A 17 16.57 18.55 15.90
C GLU A 17 16.16 17.08 16.16
N SER A 18 15.35 16.53 15.26
CA SER A 18 15.07 15.10 15.22
C SER A 18 16.28 14.38 14.64
N THR A 19 17.15 13.91 15.54
CA THR A 19 18.25 13.00 15.22
C THR A 19 17.66 11.68 14.72
N ALA A 20 17.51 11.55 13.40
CA ALA A 20 17.07 10.33 12.75
C ALA A 20 18.12 9.23 12.96
N ALA A 21 17.81 8.28 13.85
CA ALA A 21 18.57 7.05 14.02
C ALA A 21 18.56 6.22 12.71
N PRO A 22 19.66 5.54 12.36
CA PRO A 22 19.71 4.70 11.16
C PRO A 22 18.77 3.50 11.33
N ALA A 23 17.77 3.42 10.46
CA ALA A 23 16.88 2.28 10.34
C ALA A 23 17.68 1.03 9.95
N GLN A 24 17.74 0.06 10.86
CA GLN A 24 18.23 -1.28 10.56
C GLN A 24 17.23 -1.99 9.64
N PRO A 25 17.66 -2.64 8.54
CA PRO A 25 16.78 -3.49 7.74
C PRO A 25 16.50 -4.78 8.50
N GLY A 26 15.38 -4.79 9.24
CA GLY A 26 14.81 -6.01 9.82
C GLY A 26 14.29 -6.92 8.71
N VAL A 27 15.02 -7.99 8.45
CA VAL A 27 14.59 -9.15 7.68
C VAL A 27 13.43 -9.82 8.42
N ALA A 28 12.20 -9.55 7.98
CA ALA A 28 11.04 -10.36 8.33
C ALA A 28 11.14 -11.68 7.55
N ALA A 29 11.65 -12.71 8.24
CA ALA A 29 11.54 -14.09 7.78
C ALA A 29 10.05 -14.44 7.70
N VAL A 30 9.61 -14.77 6.50
CA VAL A 30 8.30 -15.34 6.24
C VAL A 30 8.39 -16.79 6.69
N ASP A 31 7.85 -17.09 7.87
CA ASP A 31 7.63 -18.47 8.32
C ASP A 31 6.67 -19.15 7.34
N ALA A 32 7.17 -20.22 6.73
CA ALA A 32 6.40 -21.12 5.91
C ALA A 32 5.38 -21.88 6.79
N PRO A 33 4.15 -22.15 6.31
CA PRO A 33 3.25 -23.04 7.01
C PRO A 33 3.80 -24.47 6.93
N VAL A 34 4.22 -24.98 8.08
CA VAL A 34 4.55 -26.39 8.31
C VAL A 34 3.30 -27.22 8.03
N ALA A 35 3.41 -28.07 7.01
CA ALA A 35 2.54 -29.23 6.85
C ALA A 35 2.86 -30.22 7.97
N GLY A 36 2.08 -30.15 9.05
CA GLY A 36 2.03 -31.14 10.11
C GLY A 36 0.76 -31.97 9.93
N ASP A 37 0.92 -33.10 9.28
CA ASP A 37 -0.01 -34.21 9.33
C ASP A 37 0.01 -34.83 10.75
N ASP A 38 -1.08 -35.52 11.05
CA ASP A 38 -1.23 -36.54 12.09
C ASP A 38 -1.66 -36.19 13.54
N THR A 39 -2.93 -36.55 13.77
CA THR A 39 -3.46 -37.39 14.88
C THR A 39 -3.35 -36.92 16.34
N ALA A 40 -4.47 -36.43 16.87
CA ALA A 40 -5.08 -37.02 18.07
C ALA A 40 -6.56 -36.60 18.19
N ALA A 41 -7.43 -37.62 18.22
CA ALA A 41 -8.79 -37.49 18.68
C ALA A 41 -8.80 -37.02 20.14
N ASP A 42 -9.49 -35.93 20.43
CA ASP A 42 -10.08 -35.71 21.75
C ASP A 42 -11.54 -35.28 21.56
N GLU A 43 -12.40 -36.28 21.67
CA GLU A 43 -13.83 -36.15 21.86
C GLU A 43 -14.09 -35.42 23.18
N ARG A 44 -14.24 -34.10 23.13
CA ARG A 44 -15.06 -33.36 24.10
C ARG A 44 -16.06 -32.47 23.39
N GLU A 45 -17.09 -33.17 22.95
CA GLU A 45 -18.48 -32.77 22.90
C GLU A 45 -18.86 -31.92 24.15
N ALA A 46 -18.60 -30.62 24.09
CA ALA A 46 -19.40 -29.64 24.81
C ALA A 46 -20.39 -29.07 23.80
N ALA A 47 -21.46 -29.83 23.57
CA ALA A 47 -22.70 -29.35 22.98
C ALA A 47 -23.16 -28.15 23.81
N THR A 48 -22.70 -26.96 23.46
CA THR A 48 -23.34 -25.73 23.88
C THR A 48 -24.59 -25.66 23.02
N THR A 49 -25.63 -26.31 23.51
CA THR A 49 -26.99 -26.21 23.01
C THR A 49 -27.34 -24.73 23.05
N ALA A 50 -27.04 -24.03 21.96
CA ALA A 50 -27.51 -22.69 21.70
C ALA A 50 -29.02 -22.81 21.77
N THR A 51 -29.56 -22.43 22.93
CA THR A 51 -30.98 -22.35 23.17
C THR A 51 -31.42 -21.20 22.28
N ALA A 52 -31.73 -21.52 21.03
CA ALA A 52 -32.46 -20.66 20.13
C ALA A 52 -33.82 -20.47 20.80
N ALA A 53 -33.88 -19.49 21.71
CA ALA A 53 -35.10 -19.02 22.29
C ALA A 53 -35.97 -18.60 21.11
N SER A 54 -36.90 -19.47 20.76
CA SER A 54 -37.94 -19.18 19.80
C SER A 54 -38.74 -18.05 20.40
N VAL A 55 -38.48 -16.84 19.90
CA VAL A 55 -39.26 -15.65 20.22
C VAL A 55 -40.65 -15.93 19.66
N SER A 56 -41.54 -16.46 20.50
CA SER A 56 -42.93 -16.66 20.14
C SER A 56 -43.49 -15.30 19.70
N PRO A 57 -44.22 -15.23 18.57
CA PRO A 57 -44.87 -13.99 18.15
C PRO A 57 -45.78 -13.52 19.28
N LEU A 58 -45.53 -12.28 19.72
CA LEU A 58 -46.14 -11.62 20.86
C LEU A 58 -47.63 -11.33 20.58
N THR A 59 -48.43 -12.39 20.52
CA THR A 59 -49.85 -12.34 20.14
C THR A 59 -50.70 -12.15 21.39
N ASP A 60 -50.34 -11.15 22.20
CA ASP A 60 -51.09 -10.78 23.40
C ASP A 60 -52.16 -9.75 22.98
N PRO A 61 -53.47 -9.98 23.23
CA PRO A 61 -54.56 -9.16 22.69
C PRO A 61 -54.61 -7.71 23.22
N GLN A 62 -53.69 -7.31 24.09
CA GLN A 62 -53.49 -5.92 24.51
C GLN A 62 -52.24 -5.32 23.85
N SER A 63 -52.32 -5.16 22.53
CA SER A 63 -51.39 -4.33 21.75
C SER A 63 -51.49 -2.88 22.26
N THR A 64 -50.57 -2.48 23.13
CA THR A 64 -50.38 -1.08 23.55
C THR A 64 -50.04 -0.22 22.33
N GLU A 65 -50.37 1.07 22.36
CA GLU A 65 -50.06 2.00 21.27
C GLU A 65 -48.57 1.98 20.89
N GLU A 66 -47.69 1.82 21.88
CA GLU A 66 -46.24 1.72 21.70
C GLU A 66 -45.82 0.44 20.97
N ARG A 67 -46.49 -0.70 21.16
CA ARG A 67 -46.23 -1.91 20.37
C ARG A 67 -46.51 -1.68 18.89
N ARG A 68 -47.64 -1.04 18.55
CA ARG A 68 -47.96 -0.69 17.14
C ARG A 68 -46.97 0.34 16.57
N ARG A 69 -46.40 1.17 17.43
CA ARG A 69 -45.34 2.11 17.02
C ARG A 69 -44.04 1.38 16.73
N LEU A 70 -43.63 0.43 17.57
CA LEU A 70 -42.46 -0.42 17.36
C LEU A 70 -42.59 -1.22 16.05
N GLU A 71 -43.73 -1.86 15.82
CA GLU A 71 -44.00 -2.63 14.58
C GLU A 71 -43.83 -1.76 13.32
N ARG A 72 -44.29 -0.49 13.36
CA ARG A 72 -44.09 0.46 12.26
C ARG A 72 -42.61 0.81 12.07
N ILE A 73 -41.88 1.07 13.15
CA ILE A 73 -40.44 1.36 13.05
C ILE A 73 -39.68 0.15 12.49
N ASP A 74 -40.01 -1.07 12.93
CA ASP A 74 -39.37 -2.28 12.41
C ASP A 74 -39.70 -2.55 10.94
N ALA A 75 -40.92 -2.26 10.50
CA ALA A 75 -41.27 -2.32 9.09
C ALA A 75 -40.42 -1.34 8.25
N ASP A 76 -40.23 -0.11 8.74
CA ASP A 76 -39.40 0.89 8.07
C ASP A 76 -37.92 0.48 8.06
N VAL A 77 -37.40 -0.06 9.17
CA VAL A 77 -36.03 -0.60 9.24
C VAL A 77 -35.86 -1.75 8.25
N LYS A 78 -36.84 -2.66 8.16
CA LYS A 78 -36.80 -3.76 7.20
C LYS A 78 -36.75 -3.25 5.76
N ALA A 79 -37.52 -2.21 5.43
CA ALA A 79 -37.46 -1.58 4.12
C ALA A 79 -36.07 -0.97 3.84
N GLU A 80 -35.43 -0.35 4.84
CA GLU A 80 -34.07 0.19 4.71
C GLU A 80 -33.02 -0.90 4.42
N LEU A 81 -33.22 -2.12 4.94
CA LEU A 81 -32.31 -3.24 4.71
C LEU A 81 -32.28 -3.70 3.25
N GLU A 82 -33.30 -3.40 2.46
CA GLU A 82 -33.33 -3.69 1.03
C GLU A 82 -32.35 -2.80 0.24
N ASN A 83 -31.92 -1.66 0.81
CA ASN A 83 -30.90 -0.81 0.20
C ASN A 83 -29.52 -1.49 0.23
N PRO A 84 -28.64 -1.23 -0.75
CA PRO A 84 -27.25 -1.69 -0.70
C PRO A 84 -26.56 -1.22 0.60
N ALA A 85 -25.73 -2.08 1.21
CA ALA A 85 -24.98 -1.77 2.43
C ALA A 85 -24.37 -0.35 2.51
N PRO A 86 -23.66 0.18 1.50
CA PRO A 86 -23.09 1.54 1.55
C PRO A 86 -24.14 2.67 1.58
N GLU A 87 -25.36 2.41 1.14
CA GLU A 87 -26.43 3.42 1.00
C GLU A 87 -27.37 3.45 2.21
N ARG A 88 -27.35 2.40 3.03
CA ARG A 88 -28.18 2.28 4.24
C ARG A 88 -27.96 3.42 5.23
N ARG A 89 -29.04 3.86 5.88
CA ARG A 89 -29.05 4.94 6.90
C ARG A 89 -29.86 4.51 8.12
N PHE A 90 -29.18 4.28 9.24
CA PHE A 90 -29.82 3.77 10.46
C PHE A 90 -30.08 4.84 11.51
N GLU A 91 -29.43 6.01 11.40
CA GLU A 91 -29.52 7.12 12.34
C GLU A 91 -30.96 7.56 12.64
N PRO A 92 -31.85 7.73 11.64
CA PRO A 92 -33.24 8.15 11.92
C PRO A 92 -34.03 7.11 12.72
N PHE A 93 -33.72 5.81 12.57
CA PHE A 93 -34.39 4.75 13.31
C PHE A 93 -33.86 4.63 14.74
N ILE A 94 -32.56 4.84 14.93
CA ILE A 94 -31.93 4.91 16.25
C ILE A 94 -32.60 6.00 17.10
N GLU A 95 -32.78 7.20 16.55
CA GLU A 95 -33.44 8.31 17.25
C GLU A 95 -34.90 7.96 17.63
N ARG A 96 -35.64 7.31 16.73
CA ARG A 96 -37.03 6.86 16.98
C ARG A 96 -37.10 5.82 18.09
N TYR A 97 -36.20 4.82 18.10
CA TYR A 97 -36.14 3.83 19.17
C TYR A 97 -35.69 4.43 20.51
N GLN A 98 -34.73 5.37 20.51
CA GLN A 98 -34.31 6.08 21.72
C GLN A 98 -35.46 6.86 22.36
N GLY A 99 -36.40 7.37 21.56
CA GLY A 99 -37.63 7.99 22.06
C GLY A 99 -38.47 7.02 22.90
N ILE A 100 -38.62 5.77 22.46
CA ILE A 100 -39.38 4.72 23.15
C ILE A 100 -38.58 4.19 24.35
N ALA A 101 -37.26 4.04 24.22
CA ALA A 101 -36.37 3.57 25.29
C ALA A 101 -36.34 4.48 26.52
N LYS A 102 -36.73 5.76 26.40
CA LYS A 102 -36.78 6.71 27.52
C LYS A 102 -38.10 6.64 28.31
N GLN A 103 -39.13 5.97 27.78
CA GLN A 103 -40.42 5.83 28.46
C GLN A 103 -40.31 4.84 29.64
N VAL A 104 -41.05 5.08 30.72
CA VAL A 104 -41.01 4.27 31.94
C VAL A 104 -42.22 3.34 32.05
N GLU A 105 -43.28 3.65 31.32
CA GLU A 105 -44.61 3.06 31.43
C GLU A 105 -44.67 1.61 30.92
N ASP A 106 -43.93 1.27 29.87
CA ASP A 106 -43.87 -0.08 29.28
C ASP A 106 -42.44 -0.63 29.29
N ASP A 107 -42.11 -1.40 30.34
CA ASP A 107 -40.77 -1.99 30.53
C ASP A 107 -40.38 -2.93 29.36
N PHE A 108 -41.35 -3.62 28.76
CA PHE A 108 -41.08 -4.49 27.62
C PHE A 108 -40.68 -3.68 26.39
N ALA A 109 -41.49 -2.67 26.02
CA ALA A 109 -41.21 -1.80 24.88
C ALA A 109 -39.86 -1.08 25.04
N ARG A 110 -39.55 -0.63 26.26
CA ARG A 110 -38.26 -0.03 26.60
C ARG A 110 -37.09 -0.99 26.35
N ARG A 111 -37.14 -2.20 26.92
CA ARG A 111 -36.05 -3.19 26.78
C ARG A 111 -35.86 -3.61 25.33
N TYR A 112 -36.95 -3.80 24.60
CA TYR A 112 -36.91 -4.10 23.17
C TYR A 112 -36.25 -2.97 22.37
N ALA A 113 -36.65 -1.72 22.61
CA ALA A 113 -36.09 -0.55 21.94
C ALA A 113 -34.59 -0.39 22.24
N LEU A 114 -34.14 -0.61 23.48
CA LEU A 114 -32.73 -0.58 23.85
C LEU A 114 -31.91 -1.62 23.06
N ALA A 115 -32.34 -2.89 23.08
CA ALA A 115 -31.67 -3.95 22.33
C ALA A 115 -31.61 -3.64 20.82
N ARG A 116 -32.66 -3.02 20.28
CA ARG A 116 -32.72 -2.65 18.87
C ARG A 116 -31.80 -1.48 18.53
N VAL A 117 -31.65 -0.50 19.42
CA VAL A 117 -30.67 0.59 19.27
C VAL A 117 -29.25 0.04 19.18
N ASP A 118 -28.90 -0.89 20.07
CA ASP A 118 -27.57 -1.52 20.06
C ASP A 118 -27.31 -2.23 18.74
N GLN A 119 -28.26 -3.04 18.28
CA GLN A 119 -28.16 -3.71 16.98
C GLN A 119 -28.01 -2.72 15.81
N LEU A 120 -28.79 -1.65 15.79
CA LEU A 120 -28.71 -0.64 14.72
C LEU A 120 -27.39 0.13 14.75
N ASN A 121 -26.81 0.38 15.92
CA ASN A 121 -25.49 0.97 16.07
C ASN A 121 -24.40 0.05 15.47
N ASP A 122 -24.46 -1.25 15.76
CA ASP A 122 -23.53 -2.24 15.20
C ASP A 122 -23.63 -2.29 13.67
N MET A 123 -24.85 -2.30 13.15
CA MET A 123 -25.09 -2.26 11.70
C MET A 123 -24.59 -0.96 11.08
N ASN A 124 -24.76 0.18 11.75
CA ASN A 124 -24.22 1.45 11.27
C ASN A 124 -22.68 1.43 11.24
N ALA A 125 -22.04 0.90 12.28
CA ALA A 125 -20.57 0.76 12.31
C ALA A 125 -20.05 -0.11 11.15
N LEU A 126 -20.78 -1.16 10.79
CA LEU A 126 -20.47 -1.98 9.62
C LEU A 126 -20.59 -1.18 8.31
N VAL A 127 -21.69 -0.44 8.13
CA VAL A 127 -21.90 0.43 6.95
C VAL A 127 -20.76 1.44 6.80
N GLN A 128 -20.36 2.11 7.88
CA GLN A 128 -19.25 3.07 7.88
C GLN A 128 -17.91 2.39 7.53
N THR A 129 -17.71 1.14 7.96
CA THR A 129 -16.52 0.36 7.60
C THR A 129 -16.49 0.03 6.12
N VAL A 130 -17.61 -0.41 5.54
CA VAL A 130 -17.72 -0.66 4.10
C VAL A 130 -17.45 0.61 3.28
N ARG A 131 -17.98 1.77 3.71
CA ARG A 131 -17.71 3.06 3.06
C ARG A 131 -16.22 3.42 3.10
N ARG A 132 -15.54 3.24 4.24
CA ARG A 132 -14.10 3.48 4.39
C ARG A 132 -13.27 2.58 3.46
N VAL A 133 -13.58 1.30 3.38
CA VAL A 133 -12.86 0.35 2.50
C VAL A 133 -13.00 0.75 1.03
N ARG A 134 -14.18 1.18 0.60
CA ARG A 134 -14.39 1.65 -0.78
C ARG A 134 -13.59 2.92 -1.07
N SER A 135 -13.66 3.92 -0.19
CA SER A 135 -12.87 5.15 -0.32
C SER A 135 -11.37 4.85 -0.44
N LEU A 136 -10.86 3.90 0.36
CA LEU A 136 -9.45 3.50 0.30
C LEU A 136 -9.10 2.84 -1.05
N ALA A 137 -10.00 2.03 -1.61
CA ALA A 137 -9.81 1.43 -2.93
C ALA A 137 -9.79 2.49 -4.04
N ASP A 138 -10.71 3.45 -4.00
CA ASP A 138 -10.80 4.55 -4.97
C ASP A 138 -9.53 5.42 -4.91
N ASP A 139 -9.06 5.76 -3.71
CA ASP A 139 -7.82 6.52 -3.48
C ASP A 139 -6.58 5.76 -4.00
N ALA A 140 -6.53 4.44 -3.79
CA ALA A 140 -5.45 3.61 -4.27
C ALA A 140 -5.42 3.54 -5.82
N GLU A 141 -6.59 3.46 -6.46
CA GLU A 141 -6.68 3.49 -7.92
C GLU A 141 -6.27 4.86 -8.49
N ALA A 142 -6.71 5.96 -7.86
CA ALA A 142 -6.33 7.31 -8.25
C ALA A 142 -4.81 7.52 -8.19
N LYS A 143 -4.17 7.13 -7.07
CA LYS A 143 -2.71 7.20 -6.91
C LYS A 143 -1.97 6.32 -7.92
N ARG A 144 -2.51 5.13 -8.21
CA ARG A 144 -1.93 4.26 -9.24
C ARG A 144 -1.96 4.93 -10.62
N ARG A 145 -3.07 5.58 -10.97
CA ARG A 145 -3.23 6.29 -12.25
C ARG A 145 -2.24 7.45 -12.34
N GLU A 146 -2.16 8.28 -11.30
CA GLU A 146 -1.19 9.38 -11.20
C GLU A 146 0.25 8.88 -11.37
N PHE A 147 0.61 7.78 -10.71
CA PHE A 147 1.94 7.18 -10.83
C PHE A 147 2.24 6.70 -12.25
N LEU A 148 1.26 6.07 -12.93
CA LEU A 148 1.42 5.63 -14.31
C LEU A 148 1.60 6.82 -15.27
N GLU A 149 0.84 7.89 -15.08
CA GLU A 149 0.99 9.13 -15.85
C GLU A 149 2.36 9.78 -15.62
N GLY A 150 2.80 9.84 -14.36
CA GLY A 150 4.15 10.30 -13.99
C GLY A 150 5.25 9.48 -14.67
N ARG A 151 5.09 8.15 -14.71
CA ARG A 151 6.04 7.28 -15.42
C ARG A 151 6.06 7.50 -16.92
N ALA A 152 4.90 7.72 -17.54
CA ALA A 152 4.83 8.01 -18.98
C ALA A 152 5.60 9.30 -19.33
N ARG A 153 5.53 10.33 -18.48
CA ARG A 153 6.27 11.60 -18.67
C ARG A 153 7.78 11.44 -18.55
N ILE A 154 8.27 10.56 -17.67
CA ILE A 154 9.71 10.34 -17.47
C ILE A 154 10.32 9.56 -18.65
N GLN A 155 9.59 8.62 -19.24
CA GLN A 155 10.12 7.82 -20.36
C GLN A 155 10.43 8.63 -21.62
N THR A 156 9.81 9.80 -21.82
CA THR A 156 10.12 10.70 -22.94
C THR A 156 11.42 11.48 -22.79
N ALA A 157 12.06 11.46 -21.63
CA ALA A 157 13.32 12.18 -21.37
C ALA A 157 14.54 11.25 -21.30
N VAL A 158 14.56 10.16 -22.07
CA VAL A 158 15.80 9.41 -22.29
C VAL A 158 16.63 10.22 -23.31
N PRO A 159 17.75 10.84 -22.91
CA PRO A 159 18.58 11.57 -23.84
C PRO A 159 19.01 10.62 -24.97
N PRO A 160 18.97 11.07 -26.24
CA PRO A 160 19.38 10.25 -27.37
C PRO A 160 20.81 9.76 -27.13
N VAL A 161 21.00 8.44 -27.16
CA VAL A 161 22.34 7.87 -26.92
C VAL A 161 23.18 8.12 -28.16
N LEU A 162 23.94 9.22 -28.14
CA LEU A 162 24.67 9.78 -29.28
C LEU A 162 25.85 8.91 -29.77
N SER A 163 26.13 7.76 -29.15
CA SER A 163 27.36 6.97 -29.41
C SER A 163 27.14 5.55 -29.96
N GLY A 164 25.91 5.15 -30.30
CA GLY A 164 25.63 3.77 -30.73
C GLY A 164 25.96 2.72 -29.65
N MET A 165 26.07 3.16 -28.40
CA MET A 165 26.14 2.35 -27.19
C MET A 165 24.80 2.44 -26.48
N ASP A 166 24.46 1.43 -25.70
CA ASP A 166 23.20 1.38 -24.97
C ASP A 166 23.31 1.90 -23.54
N ALA A 167 24.51 1.78 -22.96
CA ALA A 167 24.89 2.31 -21.67
C ALA A 167 26.42 2.45 -21.60
N GLN A 168 26.93 3.29 -20.70
CA GLN A 168 28.36 3.46 -20.43
C GLN A 168 28.57 3.55 -18.93
N GLY A 169 29.71 3.07 -18.42
CA GLY A 169 30.05 3.14 -17.01
C GLY A 169 31.22 2.23 -16.64
N GLU A 170 31.63 2.25 -15.38
CA GLU A 170 32.62 1.31 -14.85
C GLU A 170 31.97 -0.05 -14.61
N LEU A 171 32.54 -1.12 -15.16
CA LEU A 171 32.04 -2.47 -14.95
C LEU A 171 32.61 -3.05 -13.65
N ARG A 172 31.74 -3.40 -12.69
CA ARG A 172 32.13 -4.00 -11.42
C ARG A 172 31.45 -5.34 -11.18
N VAL A 173 32.05 -6.17 -10.33
CA VAL A 173 31.42 -7.40 -9.85
C VAL A 173 30.20 -7.04 -9.02
N SER A 174 29.06 -7.69 -9.28
CA SER A 174 27.85 -7.45 -8.50
C SER A 174 27.91 -8.26 -7.20
N ALA A 175 27.68 -7.60 -6.07
CA ALA A 175 27.53 -8.29 -4.78
C ALA A 175 26.27 -9.17 -4.74
N LEU A 176 25.24 -8.84 -5.51
CA LEU A 176 23.99 -9.62 -5.58
C LEU A 176 24.11 -10.87 -6.45
N TYR A 177 25.09 -10.90 -7.36
CA TYR A 177 25.30 -11.99 -8.31
C TYR A 177 26.77 -12.43 -8.26
N PRO A 178 27.16 -13.20 -7.23
CA PRO A 178 28.54 -13.64 -7.08
C PRO A 178 29.01 -14.45 -8.31
N PRO A 179 30.31 -14.47 -8.59
CA PRO A 179 30.86 -15.28 -9.67
C PRO A 179 30.43 -16.75 -9.52
N GLY A 180 29.88 -17.32 -10.60
CA GLY A 180 29.33 -18.68 -10.63
C GLY A 180 27.80 -18.75 -10.51
N SER A 181 27.14 -17.65 -10.14
CA SER A 181 25.67 -17.56 -10.15
C SER A 181 25.12 -17.49 -11.59
N ARG A 182 23.92 -18.04 -11.81
CA ARG A 182 23.27 -18.09 -13.13
C ARG A 182 21.91 -17.39 -13.04
N PRO A 183 21.65 -16.33 -13.84
CA PRO A 183 22.54 -15.70 -14.83
C PRO A 183 23.67 -14.87 -14.19
N GLN A 184 24.86 -14.85 -14.82
CA GLN A 184 25.99 -14.06 -14.36
C GLN A 184 25.77 -12.58 -14.73
N ARG A 185 25.73 -11.72 -13.71
CA ARG A 185 25.47 -10.29 -13.88
C ARG A 185 26.55 -9.44 -13.24
N TYR A 186 26.92 -8.38 -13.94
CA TYR A 186 27.90 -7.38 -13.51
C TYR A 186 27.18 -6.05 -13.31
N ARG A 187 27.72 -5.20 -12.43
CA ARG A 187 27.15 -3.89 -12.14
C ARG A 187 27.81 -2.85 -13.04
N LEU A 188 27.01 -2.04 -13.73
CA LEU A 188 27.51 -0.88 -14.47
C LEU A 188 27.30 0.37 -13.60
N VAL A 189 28.39 1.04 -13.25
CA VAL A 189 28.41 2.15 -12.30
C VAL A 189 28.76 3.45 -13.01
N ASP A 190 28.01 4.51 -12.74
CA ASP A 190 28.38 5.88 -13.08
C ASP A 190 29.36 6.39 -12.04
N THR A 191 30.59 6.68 -12.46
CA THR A 191 31.65 7.25 -11.63
C THR A 191 31.83 8.75 -11.85
N GLY A 192 30.98 9.38 -12.66
CA GLY A 192 31.05 10.82 -12.94
C GLY A 192 30.54 11.70 -11.79
N GLY A 193 29.75 11.13 -10.86
CA GLY A 193 29.17 11.84 -9.73
C GLY A 193 29.97 11.73 -8.42
N PRO A 194 29.56 12.46 -7.37
CA PRO A 194 30.17 12.35 -6.03
C PRO A 194 29.91 11.01 -5.35
N THR A 195 28.93 10.24 -5.85
CA THR A 195 28.57 8.92 -5.33
C THR A 195 28.44 7.94 -6.48
N ASP A 196 29.02 6.76 -6.32
CA ASP A 196 28.89 5.63 -7.25
C ASP A 196 27.42 5.24 -7.44
N ARG A 197 26.83 5.62 -8.58
CA ARG A 197 25.43 5.30 -8.90
C ARG A 197 25.38 4.09 -9.82
N THR A 198 24.56 3.09 -9.49
CA THR A 198 24.33 1.96 -10.42
C THR A 198 23.42 2.41 -11.55
N ILE A 199 23.92 2.33 -12.78
CA ILE A 199 23.17 2.62 -14.00
C ILE A 199 22.34 1.39 -14.39
N GLY A 200 22.91 0.20 -14.27
CA GLY A 200 22.29 -1.04 -14.70
C GLY A 200 23.08 -2.28 -14.32
N TYR A 201 22.52 -3.44 -14.64
CA TYR A 201 23.24 -4.70 -14.66
C TYR A 201 23.57 -5.11 -16.09
N VAL A 202 24.73 -5.71 -16.28
CA VAL A 202 25.18 -6.27 -17.56
C VAL A 202 25.15 -7.77 -17.44
N GLU A 203 24.31 -8.43 -18.22
CA GLU A 203 24.22 -9.89 -18.32
C GLU A 203 25.05 -10.35 -19.51
N ILE A 204 26.00 -11.25 -19.26
CA ILE A 204 26.87 -11.80 -20.32
C ILE A 204 26.31 -13.17 -20.72
N PRO A 205 25.84 -13.36 -21.97
CA PRO A 205 25.39 -14.66 -22.45
C PRO A 205 26.51 -15.70 -22.34
N ARG A 206 26.16 -16.96 -22.02
CA ARG A 206 27.17 -18.02 -21.82
C ARG A 206 27.89 -18.41 -23.10
N ASP A 207 27.23 -18.22 -24.22
CA ASP A 207 27.70 -18.43 -25.58
C ASP A 207 28.52 -17.24 -26.11
N SER A 208 28.66 -16.18 -25.31
CA SER A 208 29.46 -15.01 -25.68
C SER A 208 30.96 -15.29 -25.57
N LEU A 209 31.73 -14.79 -26.53
CA LEU A 209 33.20 -14.81 -26.52
C LEU A 209 33.81 -13.64 -25.71
N ILE A 210 33.00 -12.91 -24.92
CA ILE A 210 33.47 -11.77 -24.13
C ILE A 210 34.24 -12.28 -22.91
N ASP A 211 35.55 -12.04 -22.88
CA ASP A 211 36.37 -12.25 -21.69
C ASP A 211 36.19 -11.08 -20.71
N VAL A 212 35.21 -11.21 -19.83
CA VAL A 212 34.78 -10.17 -18.88
C VAL A 212 35.90 -9.74 -17.93
N ALA A 213 36.85 -10.62 -17.62
CA ALA A 213 37.94 -10.32 -16.69
C ALA A 213 38.77 -9.11 -17.16
N ASN A 214 38.89 -8.90 -18.47
CA ASN A 214 39.61 -7.77 -19.06
C ASN A 214 38.88 -6.42 -18.94
N PHE A 215 37.61 -6.44 -18.53
CA PHE A 215 36.74 -5.25 -18.46
C PHE A 215 36.39 -4.85 -17.04
N ILE A 216 36.59 -5.72 -16.04
CA ILE A 216 36.30 -5.41 -14.63
C ILE A 216 37.20 -4.27 -14.15
N GLY A 217 36.59 -3.29 -13.47
CA GLY A 217 37.25 -2.08 -12.98
C GLY A 217 37.59 -1.05 -14.06
N ARG A 218 37.15 -1.27 -15.31
CA ARG A 218 37.38 -0.36 -16.43
C ARG A 218 36.10 0.34 -16.85
N TYR A 219 36.25 1.53 -17.42
CA TYR A 219 35.16 2.27 -18.03
C TYR A 219 34.83 1.63 -19.38
N VAL A 220 33.59 1.19 -19.56
CA VAL A 220 33.13 0.43 -20.73
C VAL A 220 31.86 1.03 -21.32
N GLY A 221 31.72 0.88 -22.62
CA GLY A 221 30.47 1.04 -23.35
C GLY A 221 29.84 -0.33 -23.60
N VAL A 222 28.56 -0.45 -23.31
CA VAL A 222 27.79 -1.68 -23.53
C VAL A 222 26.94 -1.52 -24.79
N ARG A 223 27.06 -2.45 -25.72
CA ARG A 223 26.09 -2.64 -26.81
C ARG A 223 25.26 -3.87 -26.49
N ALA A 224 23.99 -3.66 -26.20
CA ALA A 224 23.07 -4.69 -25.74
C ALA A 224 22.37 -5.36 -26.93
N SER A 225 22.25 -6.69 -26.90
CA SER A 225 21.34 -7.43 -27.78
C SER A 225 19.89 -7.26 -27.37
N SER A 226 19.63 -7.11 -26.06
CA SER A 226 18.30 -6.81 -25.51
C SER A 226 18.41 -6.03 -24.21
N LYS A 227 17.36 -5.26 -23.91
CA LYS A 227 17.18 -4.52 -22.66
C LYS A 227 15.97 -5.06 -21.93
N ARG A 228 16.11 -5.29 -20.63
CA ARG A 228 15.00 -5.72 -19.76
C ARG A 228 15.02 -4.86 -18.51
N LEU A 229 13.87 -4.71 -17.86
CA LEU A 229 13.80 -4.07 -16.54
C LEU A 229 13.69 -5.15 -15.48
N GLN A 230 14.50 -5.06 -14.43
CA GLN A 230 14.33 -5.92 -13.26
C GLN A 230 13.00 -5.55 -12.59
N THR A 231 12.04 -6.48 -12.61
CA THR A 231 10.74 -6.32 -11.94
C THR A 231 10.83 -6.77 -10.48
N GLY A 232 9.97 -6.22 -9.61
CA GLY A 232 9.83 -6.62 -8.20
C GLY A 232 10.56 -5.75 -7.17
N GLY A 233 11.34 -4.74 -7.58
CA GLY A 233 11.96 -3.76 -6.68
C GLY A 233 11.32 -2.37 -6.72
N VAL A 234 11.46 -1.60 -5.65
CA VAL A 234 10.99 -0.20 -5.53
C VAL A 234 11.67 0.72 -6.58
N ASN A 235 12.85 0.35 -7.06
CA ASN A 235 13.56 1.01 -8.16
C ASN A 235 13.98 0.00 -9.23
N PRO A 236 13.27 -0.10 -10.38
CA PRO A 236 13.63 -1.04 -11.43
C PRO A 236 14.97 -0.63 -12.06
N VAL A 237 15.94 -1.52 -11.99
CA VAL A 237 17.27 -1.34 -12.60
C VAL A 237 17.28 -2.03 -13.97
N PRO A 238 17.72 -1.36 -15.05
CA PRO A 238 17.82 -1.99 -16.36
C PRO A 238 18.88 -3.08 -16.37
N ILE A 239 18.58 -4.16 -17.09
CA ILE A 239 19.48 -5.27 -17.39
C ILE A 239 19.78 -5.21 -18.89
N PHE A 240 21.06 -5.02 -19.20
CA PHE A 240 21.60 -5.01 -20.55
C PHE A 240 22.19 -6.38 -20.85
N VAL A 241 21.60 -7.14 -21.77
CA VAL A 241 22.19 -8.39 -22.24
C VAL A 241 23.28 -8.02 -23.25
N ALA A 242 24.55 -8.16 -22.87
CA ALA A 242 25.65 -7.65 -23.68
C ALA A 242 25.82 -8.46 -24.97
N ARG A 243 25.85 -7.76 -26.10
CA ARG A 243 26.35 -8.28 -27.38
C ARG A 243 27.85 -8.00 -27.52
N GLU A 244 28.27 -6.83 -27.08
CA GLU A 244 29.66 -6.35 -27.20
C GLU A 244 29.96 -5.39 -26.03
N LEU A 245 31.19 -5.47 -25.51
CA LEU A 245 31.76 -4.52 -24.55
C LEU A 245 32.91 -3.78 -25.22
N VAL A 246 32.88 -2.46 -25.19
CA VAL A 246 33.90 -1.59 -25.77
C VAL A 246 34.64 -0.89 -24.63
N LEU A 247 35.96 -1.01 -24.56
CA LEU A 247 36.76 -0.23 -23.61
C LEU A 247 36.71 1.24 -24.02
N LEU A 248 36.34 2.09 -23.08
CA LEU A 248 36.31 3.53 -23.28
C LEU A 248 37.42 4.15 -22.43
N GLN A 249 38.09 5.13 -23.02
CA GLN A 249 38.98 5.97 -22.24
C GLN A 249 38.09 6.96 -21.48
N LEU A 250 38.13 6.90 -20.14
CA LEU A 250 37.44 7.88 -19.32
C LEU A 250 37.99 9.26 -19.73
N ALA A 251 37.10 10.14 -20.20
CA ALA A 251 37.51 11.50 -20.50
C ALA A 251 38.14 12.06 -19.21
N PRO A 252 39.35 12.63 -19.27
CA PRO A 252 39.94 13.24 -18.09
C PRO A 252 38.91 14.23 -17.53
N PRO A 253 38.67 14.25 -16.20
CA PRO A 253 37.74 15.19 -15.60
C PRO A 253 38.14 16.55 -16.12
N ALA A 254 37.22 17.26 -16.78
CA ALA A 254 37.49 18.55 -17.38
C ALA A 254 38.17 19.37 -16.29
N ALA A 255 39.49 19.56 -16.43
CA ALA A 255 40.32 20.11 -15.38
C ALA A 255 39.65 21.42 -15.02
N GLY A 256 39.07 21.46 -13.81
CA GLY A 256 38.16 22.53 -13.43
C GLY A 256 38.82 23.82 -13.84
N SER A 257 38.14 24.57 -14.70
CA SER A 257 38.54 25.92 -15.05
C SER A 257 38.56 26.70 -13.75
N SER A 258 39.70 26.64 -13.07
CA SER A 258 40.11 27.52 -12.00
C SER A 258 40.41 28.87 -12.65
N ASP A 259 39.36 29.45 -13.23
CA ASP A 259 39.28 30.83 -13.66
C ASP A 259 38.82 31.59 -12.40
N GLN A 260 39.80 31.87 -11.53
CA GLN A 260 40.47 33.16 -11.40
C GLN A 260 39.57 34.20 -10.75
N SER A 261 39.99 34.49 -9.51
CA SER A 261 39.56 35.55 -8.60
C SER A 261 39.54 36.94 -9.23
#